data_AF-A0A514LCR4-F1
#
_entry.id   AF-A0A514LCR4-F1
#
_cell.length_a   1.000
_cell.length_b   1.000
_cell.length_c   1.000
_cell.angle_alpha   90.00
_cell.angle_beta   90.00
_cell.angle_gamma   90.00
#
_symmetry.space_group_name_H-M   'P 1'
#
loop_
_entity.id
_entity.type
_entity.pdbx_description
1 polymer ?
#
loop_
_entity_poly.entity_id
_entity_poly.type
_entity_poly.pdbx_seq_one_letter_code
_entity_poly.pdbx_strand_id
1 'polypeptide(L)'
;MILGIGITTSFAYAQVDVNDIEFLQTGIINTAENEFSISNDIALREFFNGNIVRVSGQTIEGFPYITYSEILNEKIKTRGIIFVGGEFVKLSFEEKSLQEEDTVEKKDDLQILVKYSQRVYSKQTASIEIKTYDPEQNKLKDFNQNYGFIPNINIKVIVLDENNNEFHSTTGITNSKGFFETEFYIPERYPQETLTVTITAEDDDSTSSKILQVFTLGAIPDNGSSP
;
A
#
# COMPACT_ATOMS: atom_id res chain seq x y z
N MET A 1 -19.08 -56.65 36.28
CA MET A 1 -19.26 -55.25 36.69
C MET A 1 -18.31 -54.42 35.86
N ILE A 2 -18.82 -53.38 35.22
CA ILE A 2 -18.42 -52.88 33.90
C ILE A 2 -17.15 -52.01 33.96
N LEU A 3 -16.15 -52.34 33.13
CA LEU A 3 -14.96 -51.52 32.88
C LEU A 3 -15.32 -50.48 31.81
N GLY A 4 -15.60 -49.24 32.23
CA GLY A 4 -15.87 -48.13 31.32
C GLY A 4 -14.56 -47.57 30.76
N ILE A 5 -14.23 -47.91 29.52
CA ILE A 5 -13.11 -47.32 28.79
C ILE A 5 -13.59 -45.97 28.25
N GLY A 6 -13.17 -44.88 28.92
CA GLY A 6 -13.37 -43.53 28.42
C GLY A 6 -12.44 -43.29 27.23
N ILE A 7 -13.02 -43.19 26.04
CA ILE A 7 -12.31 -42.75 24.84
C ILE A 7 -12.20 -41.24 24.93
N THR A 8 -11.03 -40.72 25.30
CA THR A 8 -10.73 -39.29 25.18
C THR A 8 -10.49 -39.01 23.70
N THR A 9 -11.45 -38.38 23.02
CA THR A 9 -11.21 -37.84 21.69
C THR A 9 -10.29 -36.63 21.81
N SER A 10 -9.00 -36.85 21.56
CA SER A 10 -8.03 -35.78 21.36
C SER A 10 -8.39 -35.06 20.06
N PHE A 11 -9.06 -33.92 20.14
CA PHE A 11 -9.11 -33.00 19.00
C PHE A 11 -7.73 -32.34 18.90
N ALA A 12 -6.86 -32.93 18.09
CA ALA A 12 -5.69 -32.23 17.59
C ALA A 12 -6.20 -31.18 16.60
N TYR A 13 -6.46 -29.96 17.08
CA TYR A 13 -6.63 -28.83 16.18
C TYR A 13 -5.26 -28.54 15.58
N ALA A 14 -5.15 -28.71 14.26
CA ALA A 14 -3.99 -28.23 13.53
C ALA A 14 -3.88 -26.73 13.79
N GLN A 15 -2.77 -26.32 14.41
CA GLN A 15 -2.40 -24.92 14.54
C GLN A 15 -2.12 -24.43 13.13
N VAL A 16 -3.08 -23.75 12.52
CA VAL A 16 -2.86 -23.08 11.23
C VAL A 16 -1.78 -22.04 11.46
N ASP A 17 -0.72 -22.14 10.66
CA ASP A 17 0.43 -21.27 10.80
C ASP A 17 0.01 -19.86 10.34
N VAL A 18 0.39 -18.83 11.09
CA VAL A 18 0.20 -17.43 10.69
C VAL A 18 0.77 -17.18 9.29
N ASN A 19 1.77 -17.97 8.90
CA ASN A 19 2.35 -17.98 7.56
C ASN A 19 1.36 -18.29 6.45
N ASP A 20 0.19 -18.88 6.71
CA ASP A 20 -0.83 -19.20 5.69
C ASP A 20 -1.68 -17.97 5.29
N ILE A 21 -1.52 -16.84 5.99
CA ILE A 21 -2.21 -15.59 5.66
C ILE A 21 -1.50 -14.92 4.47
N GLU A 22 -2.14 -14.92 3.30
CA GLU A 22 -1.57 -14.48 2.02
C GLU A 22 -0.89 -13.11 2.05
N PHE A 23 -1.51 -12.10 2.66
CA PHE A 23 -0.92 -10.76 2.69
C PHE A 23 0.37 -10.68 3.54
N LEU A 24 0.57 -11.61 4.49
CA LEU A 24 1.82 -11.72 5.24
C LEU A 24 2.93 -12.37 4.42
N GLN A 25 2.58 -13.23 3.46
CA GLN A 25 3.53 -13.83 2.52
C GLN A 25 3.94 -12.84 1.43
N THR A 26 2.96 -12.14 0.86
CA THR A 26 3.18 -11.21 -0.25
C THR A 26 3.74 -9.86 0.21
N GLY A 27 3.49 -9.49 1.47
CA GLY A 27 3.80 -8.17 1.99
C GLY A 27 2.94 -7.07 1.37
N ILE A 28 1.78 -7.40 0.80
CA ILE A 28 0.93 -6.47 0.05
C ILE A 28 -0.49 -6.48 0.58
N ILE A 29 -1.07 -5.29 0.76
CA ILE A 29 -2.50 -5.10 1.04
C ILE A 29 -3.12 -4.17 0.00
N ASN A 30 -4.35 -4.48 -0.43
CA ASN A 30 -5.02 -3.75 -1.50
C ASN A 30 -6.29 -3.08 -1.00
N THR A 31 -6.67 -1.98 -1.64
CA THR A 31 -8.03 -1.42 -1.63
C THR A 31 -8.65 -1.62 -3.02
N ALA A 32 -9.86 -1.12 -3.26
CA ALA A 32 -10.45 -1.16 -4.60
C ALA A 32 -9.63 -0.37 -5.65
N GLU A 33 -8.84 0.61 -5.21
CA GLU A 33 -8.19 1.59 -6.10
C GLU A 33 -6.67 1.62 -5.98
N ASN A 34 -6.10 1.10 -4.89
CA ASN A 34 -4.69 1.27 -4.57
C ASN A 34 -4.07 0.01 -3.94
N GLU A 35 -2.81 -0.24 -4.28
CA GLU A 35 -1.94 -1.27 -3.69
C GLU A 35 -0.96 -0.62 -2.69
N PHE A 36 -0.74 -1.27 -1.55
CA PHE A 36 0.20 -0.84 -0.52
C PHE A 36 1.15 -1.98 -0.11
N SER A 37 2.42 -1.66 0.11
CA SER A 37 3.40 -2.60 0.66
C SER A 37 3.47 -2.46 2.17
N ILE A 38 3.33 -3.55 2.93
CA ILE A 38 3.42 -3.50 4.39
C ILE A 38 4.87 -3.43 4.86
N SER A 39 5.14 -2.69 5.94
CA SER A 39 6.46 -2.68 6.56
C SER A 39 6.73 -3.98 7.32
N ASN A 40 8.00 -4.23 7.64
CA ASN A 40 8.39 -5.41 8.45
C ASN A 40 8.04 -5.27 9.94
N ASP A 41 7.69 -4.06 10.41
CA ASP A 41 7.29 -3.82 11.79
C ASP A 41 5.78 -3.99 11.94
N ILE A 42 5.38 -5.20 12.31
CA ILE A 42 3.98 -5.58 12.48
C ILE A 42 3.74 -6.11 13.90
N ALA A 43 2.60 -5.74 14.45
CA ALA A 43 2.09 -6.27 15.70
C ALA A 43 1.02 -7.33 15.43
N LEU A 44 1.28 -8.54 15.90
CA LEU A 44 0.35 -9.67 15.79
C LEU A 44 -0.30 -9.98 17.14
N ARG A 45 -1.60 -10.28 17.11
CA ARG A 45 -2.34 -10.73 18.28
C ARG A 45 -3.33 -11.82 17.92
N GLU A 46 -3.25 -12.94 18.62
CA GLU A 46 -4.15 -14.08 18.46
C GLU A 46 -5.30 -14.04 19.48
N PHE A 47 -6.45 -14.52 19.05
CA PHE A 47 -7.64 -14.69 19.86
C PHE A 47 -8.25 -16.08 19.60
N PHE A 48 -9.07 -16.56 20.55
CA PHE A 48 -9.81 -17.82 20.41
C PHE A 48 -8.93 -19.00 19.98
N ASN A 49 -7.78 -19.17 20.65
CA ASN A 49 -6.79 -20.21 20.37
C ASN A 49 -6.27 -20.22 18.91
N GLY A 50 -6.09 -19.03 18.32
CA GLY A 50 -5.56 -18.88 16.96
C GLY A 50 -6.63 -18.82 15.87
N ASN A 51 -7.91 -19.03 16.20
CA ASN A 51 -9.00 -18.96 15.21
C ASN A 51 -9.23 -17.53 14.69
N ILE A 52 -8.77 -16.51 15.41
CA ILE A 52 -8.76 -15.13 14.91
C ILE A 52 -7.37 -14.55 15.13
N VAL A 53 -6.75 -14.12 14.05
CA VAL A 53 -5.47 -13.41 14.07
C VAL A 53 -5.73 -11.96 13.70
N ARG A 54 -5.28 -11.04 14.54
CA ARG A 54 -5.26 -9.61 14.24
C ARG A 54 -3.84 -9.18 13.93
N VAL A 55 -3.65 -8.56 12.78
CA VAL A 55 -2.38 -7.94 12.41
C VAL A 55 -2.60 -6.44 12.31
N SER A 56 -1.70 -5.66 12.89
CA SER A 56 -1.70 -4.21 12.76
C SER A 56 -0.28 -3.73 12.54
N GLY A 57 -0.10 -2.71 11.71
CA GLY A 57 1.21 -2.17 11.41
C GLY A 57 1.08 -0.90 10.60
N GLN A 58 2.18 -0.52 9.96
CA GLN A 58 2.20 0.55 8.97
C GLN A 58 2.67 0.01 7.61
N THR A 59 2.19 0.62 6.53
CA THR A 59 2.77 0.40 5.20
C THR A 59 4.17 1.02 5.12
N ILE A 60 4.94 0.70 4.09
CA ILE A 60 6.24 1.35 3.83
C ILE A 60 6.05 2.87 3.65
N GLU A 61 4.89 3.26 3.11
CA GLU A 61 4.47 4.66 2.96
C GLU A 61 4.01 5.32 4.27
N GLY A 62 3.88 4.56 5.37
CA GLY A 62 3.54 5.07 6.70
C GLY A 62 2.06 4.96 7.09
N PHE A 63 1.21 4.40 6.22
CA PHE A 63 -0.23 4.31 6.49
C PHE A 63 -0.52 3.22 7.53
N PRO A 64 -1.18 3.53 8.66
CA PRO A 64 -1.52 2.51 9.62
C PRO A 64 -2.67 1.65 9.09
N TYR A 65 -2.56 0.33 9.29
CA TYR A 65 -3.57 -0.63 8.91
C TYR A 65 -3.85 -1.61 10.04
N ILE A 66 -5.01 -2.24 9.95
CA ILE A 66 -5.42 -3.33 10.84
C ILE A 66 -6.23 -4.36 10.04
N THR A 67 -5.87 -5.63 10.20
CA THR A 67 -6.58 -6.77 9.63
C THR A 67 -7.01 -7.74 10.72
N TYR A 68 -8.04 -8.50 10.40
CA TYR A 68 -8.57 -9.61 11.16
C TYR A 68 -8.76 -10.78 10.19
N SER A 69 -8.00 -11.84 10.42
CA SER A 69 -8.11 -13.11 9.70
C SER A 69 -8.84 -14.11 10.58
N GLU A 70 -10.04 -14.52 10.15
CA GLU A 70 -10.80 -15.60 10.76
C GLU A 70 -10.38 -16.92 10.10
N ILE A 71 -9.93 -17.88 10.91
CA ILE A 71 -9.45 -19.19 10.48
C ILE A 71 -10.47 -20.22 10.93
N LEU A 72 -11.22 -20.79 9.98
CA LEU A 72 -12.24 -21.80 10.25
C LEU A 72 -12.15 -22.91 9.21
N ASN A 73 -11.93 -24.16 9.65
CA ASN A 73 -11.88 -25.34 8.78
C ASN A 73 -10.93 -25.17 7.58
N GLU A 74 -9.69 -24.74 7.84
CA GLU A 74 -8.64 -24.51 6.82
C GLU A 74 -8.94 -23.38 5.82
N LYS A 75 -10.04 -22.63 6.00
CA LYS A 75 -10.32 -21.41 5.24
C LYS A 75 -9.93 -20.19 6.06
N ILE A 76 -9.22 -19.26 5.42
CA ILE A 76 -8.81 -17.99 6.02
C ILE A 76 -9.61 -16.87 5.37
N LYS A 77 -10.44 -16.20 6.17
CA LYS A 77 -11.18 -15.02 5.73
C LYS A 77 -10.59 -13.77 6.34
N THR A 78 -9.93 -12.97 5.53
CA THR A 78 -9.30 -11.72 5.98
C THR A 78 -10.21 -10.53 5.71
N ARG A 79 -10.32 -9.64 6.69
CA ARG A 79 -10.93 -8.32 6.56
C ARG A 79 -9.99 -7.30 7.15
N GLY A 80 -10.01 -6.08 6.65
CA GLY A 80 -9.18 -5.04 7.22
C GLY A 80 -9.54 -3.66 6.73
N ILE A 81 -8.93 -2.68 7.39
CA ILE A 81 -9.02 -1.27 7.06
C ILE A 81 -7.62 -0.66 7.11
N ILE A 82 -7.41 0.35 6.29
CA ILE A 82 -6.21 1.19 6.26
C ILE A 82 -6.62 2.64 6.43
N PHE A 83 -5.83 3.43 7.14
CA PHE A 83 -6.06 4.87 7.29
C PHE A 83 -5.17 5.64 6.33
N VAL A 84 -5.79 6.29 5.34
CA VAL A 84 -5.12 6.98 4.23
C VAL A 84 -5.83 8.31 4.02
N GLY A 85 -5.09 9.41 3.86
CA GLY A 85 -5.69 10.72 3.54
C GLY A 85 -6.74 11.19 4.55
N GLY A 86 -6.56 10.87 5.84
CA GLY A 86 -7.51 11.25 6.89
C GLY A 86 -8.77 10.36 6.99
N GLU A 87 -8.91 9.33 6.15
CA GLU A 87 -10.08 8.47 6.10
C GLU A 87 -9.74 6.97 6.27
N PHE A 88 -10.72 6.19 6.76
CA PHE A 88 -10.60 4.74 6.85
C PHE A 88 -11.14 4.08 5.58
N VAL A 89 -10.25 3.45 4.82
CA VAL A 89 -10.58 2.74 3.57
C VAL A 89 -10.57 1.23 3.82
N LYS A 90 -11.54 0.53 3.24
CA LYS A 90 -11.66 -0.93 3.37
C LYS A 90 -10.63 -1.64 2.49
N LEU A 91 -9.93 -2.62 3.06
CA LEU A 91 -9.02 -3.48 2.33
C LEU A 91 -9.78 -4.59 1.57
N SER A 92 -9.30 -4.90 0.37
CA SER A 92 -9.78 -5.99 -0.48
C SER A 92 -8.82 -7.17 -0.38
N PHE A 93 -9.36 -8.33 -0.01
CA PHE A 93 -8.68 -9.61 0.06
C PHE A 93 -9.52 -10.58 -0.76
N GLU A 94 -9.46 -10.45 -2.08
CA GLU A 94 -10.12 -11.41 -2.96
C GLU A 94 -9.27 -12.68 -3.01
N GLU A 95 -9.85 -13.82 -2.61
CA GLU A 95 -9.37 -15.12 -3.06
C GLU A 95 -9.58 -15.13 -4.58
N LYS A 96 -8.51 -15.05 -5.39
CA LYS A 96 -8.59 -15.19 -6.85
C LYS A 96 -9.13 -16.58 -7.21
N SER A 97 -10.45 -16.71 -7.24
CA SER A 97 -11.18 -17.81 -7.86
C SER A 97 -11.20 -17.55 -9.36
N LEU A 98 -10.47 -18.37 -10.13
CA LEU A 98 -10.54 -18.40 -11.59
C LEU A 98 -11.98 -18.67 -12.05
N GLN A 99 -12.70 -17.64 -12.50
CA GLN A 99 -13.80 -17.80 -13.46
C GLN A 99 -14.11 -16.49 -14.19
N GLU A 100 -14.26 -16.64 -15.51
CA GLU A 100 -14.42 -15.63 -16.55
C GLU A 100 -15.75 -14.86 -16.41
N GLU A 101 -15.69 -13.52 -16.43
CA GLU A 101 -16.82 -12.68 -16.85
C GLU A 101 -16.32 -11.65 -17.87
N ASP A 102 -16.98 -11.63 -19.04
CA ASP A 102 -16.87 -10.63 -20.10
C ASP A 102 -17.20 -9.23 -19.57
N THR A 103 -16.20 -8.59 -18.99
CA THR A 103 -16.01 -7.16 -19.04
C THR A 103 -14.88 -6.92 -20.05
N VAL A 104 -14.84 -5.77 -20.73
CA VAL A 104 -13.60 -5.42 -21.43
C VAL A 104 -12.53 -5.32 -20.35
N GLU A 105 -11.80 -6.41 -20.19
CA GLU A 105 -10.84 -6.64 -19.13
C GLU A 105 -9.73 -5.63 -19.37
N LYS A 106 -9.73 -4.54 -18.60
CA LYS A 106 -8.56 -3.68 -18.50
C LYS A 106 -7.43 -4.60 -18.07
N LYS A 107 -6.45 -4.84 -18.94
CA LYS A 107 -5.35 -5.73 -18.61
C LYS A 107 -4.63 -5.11 -17.41
N ASP A 108 -4.39 -5.90 -16.38
CA ASP A 108 -3.53 -5.50 -15.27
C ASP A 108 -2.06 -5.59 -15.69
N ASP A 109 -1.72 -4.97 -16.82
CA ASP A 109 -0.38 -4.95 -17.41
C ASP A 109 0.37 -3.63 -17.15
N LEU A 110 -0.24 -2.70 -16.41
CA LEU A 110 0.35 -1.44 -16.01
C LEU A 110 0.44 -1.31 -14.49
N GLN A 111 1.65 -1.17 -13.97
CA GLN A 111 1.89 -0.81 -12.57
C GLN A 111 2.87 0.34 -12.42
N ILE A 112 2.87 0.98 -11.24
CA ILE A 112 3.76 2.09 -10.92
C ILE A 112 4.65 1.82 -9.70
N LEU A 113 5.93 2.17 -9.86
CA LEU A 113 6.88 2.31 -8.75
C LEU A 113 7.17 3.80 -8.56
N VAL A 114 7.43 4.17 -7.31
CA VAL A 114 7.64 5.58 -6.95
C VAL A 114 8.82 5.70 -6.01
N LYS A 115 9.73 6.63 -6.31
CA LYS A 115 10.72 7.17 -5.37
C LYS A 115 10.35 8.61 -5.07
N TYR A 116 10.39 9.00 -3.81
CA TYR A 116 9.98 10.35 -3.44
C TYR A 116 10.65 10.86 -2.17
N SER A 117 10.60 12.17 -2.00
CA SER A 117 11.01 12.85 -0.78
C SER A 117 9.97 12.65 0.31
N GLN A 118 10.22 11.73 1.25
CA GLN A 118 9.25 11.44 2.32
C GLN A 118 9.14 12.58 3.35
N ARG A 119 10.22 13.33 3.60
CA ARG A 119 10.25 14.42 4.59
C ARG A 119 10.91 15.65 3.98
N VAL A 120 10.27 16.80 4.10
CA VAL A 120 10.72 18.03 3.44
C VAL A 120 10.53 19.23 4.37
N TYR A 121 11.54 20.08 4.49
CA TYR A 121 11.42 21.32 5.27
C TYR A 121 10.79 22.45 4.44
N SER A 122 10.30 23.49 5.13
CA SER A 122 9.96 24.75 4.47
C SER A 122 11.14 25.28 3.64
N LYS A 123 10.82 25.91 2.51
CA LYS A 123 11.77 26.40 1.51
C LYS A 123 12.53 25.31 0.74
N GLN A 124 12.13 24.04 0.86
CA GLN A 124 12.69 22.96 0.07
C GLN A 124 11.66 22.43 -0.93
N THR A 125 12.15 21.67 -1.90
CA THR A 125 11.33 21.04 -2.93
C THR A 125 11.18 19.55 -2.60
N ALA A 126 9.95 19.05 -2.64
CA ALA A 126 9.68 17.63 -2.62
C ALA A 126 9.79 17.09 -4.05
N SER A 127 10.55 16.02 -4.23
CA SER A 127 10.66 15.31 -5.50
C SER A 127 9.84 14.03 -5.52
N ILE A 128 9.26 13.71 -6.68
CA ILE A 128 8.57 12.45 -6.97
C ILE A 128 9.06 11.95 -8.34
N GLU A 129 9.62 10.76 -8.35
CA GLU A 129 10.03 10.01 -9.54
C GLU A 129 9.15 8.78 -9.67
N ILE A 130 8.42 8.69 -10.78
CA ILE A 130 7.45 7.64 -11.07
C ILE A 130 7.97 6.81 -12.23
N LYS A 131 7.83 5.49 -12.12
CA LYS A 131 8.17 4.54 -13.16
C LYS A 131 7.01 3.61 -13.44
N THR A 132 6.57 3.57 -14.69
CA THR A 132 5.55 2.64 -15.18
C THR A 132 6.19 1.37 -15.73
N TYR A 133 5.60 0.22 -15.42
CA TYR A 133 6.16 -1.07 -15.80
C TYR A 133 5.09 -2.16 -15.98
N ASP A 134 5.48 -3.18 -16.75
CA ASP A 134 4.73 -4.43 -16.93
C ASP A 134 5.03 -5.37 -15.73
N PRO A 135 4.04 -5.72 -14.89
CA PRO A 135 4.25 -6.54 -13.71
C PRO A 135 4.76 -7.95 -14.02
N GLU A 136 4.49 -8.49 -15.21
CA GLU A 136 5.04 -9.79 -15.62
C GLU A 136 6.54 -9.72 -15.93
N GLN A 137 7.04 -8.54 -16.30
CA GLN A 137 8.46 -8.33 -16.60
C GLN A 137 9.26 -7.79 -15.40
N ASN A 138 8.62 -7.15 -14.41
CA ASN A 138 9.27 -6.68 -13.19
C ASN A 138 8.58 -7.25 -11.93
N LYS A 139 8.62 -8.58 -11.81
CA LYS A 139 8.01 -9.33 -10.71
C LYS A 139 8.54 -8.94 -9.33
N LEU A 140 9.77 -8.43 -9.28
CA LEU A 140 10.45 -8.01 -8.04
C LEU A 140 10.13 -6.56 -7.65
N LYS A 141 9.34 -5.83 -8.46
CA LYS A 141 8.99 -4.43 -8.22
C LYS A 141 10.24 -3.55 -8.03
N ASP A 142 11.32 -3.84 -8.75
CA ASP A 142 12.59 -3.11 -8.63
C ASP A 142 12.53 -1.83 -9.46
N PHE A 143 12.62 -0.69 -8.78
CA PHE A 143 12.62 0.62 -9.41
C PHE A 143 13.81 0.79 -10.37
N ASN A 144 14.97 0.21 -10.05
CA ASN A 144 16.20 0.39 -10.82
C ASN A 144 16.31 -0.57 -12.01
N GLN A 145 15.38 -1.52 -12.15
CA GLN A 145 15.34 -2.44 -13.28
C GLN A 145 15.27 -1.69 -14.61
N ASN A 146 16.08 -2.05 -15.59
CA ASN A 146 16.22 -1.30 -16.85
C ASN A 146 15.44 -1.92 -18.04
N TYR A 147 14.49 -2.81 -17.77
CA TYR A 147 13.61 -3.47 -18.75
C TYR A 147 12.21 -3.67 -18.17
N GLY A 148 11.24 -3.96 -19.03
CA GLY A 148 9.83 -4.10 -18.63
C GLY A 148 9.14 -2.78 -18.28
N PHE A 149 9.71 -1.63 -18.67
CA PHE A 149 9.08 -0.33 -18.49
C PHE A 149 8.07 -0.05 -19.61
N ILE A 150 7.04 0.73 -19.31
CA ILE A 150 5.99 1.09 -20.27
C ILE A 150 6.06 2.60 -20.54
N PRO A 151 6.49 3.04 -21.74
CA PRO A 151 6.59 4.46 -22.07
C PRO A 151 5.24 5.06 -22.48
N ASN A 152 5.16 6.39 -22.59
CA ASN A 152 4.01 7.14 -23.10
C ASN A 152 2.71 6.97 -22.29
N ILE A 153 2.82 6.74 -20.99
CA ILE A 153 1.68 6.62 -20.07
C ILE A 153 1.33 7.99 -19.51
N ASN A 154 0.04 8.34 -19.49
CA ASN A 154 -0.41 9.59 -18.87
C ASN A 154 -0.31 9.48 -17.36
N ILE A 155 0.37 10.45 -16.74
CA ILE A 155 0.54 10.53 -15.30
C ILE A 155 -0.18 11.77 -14.79
N LYS A 156 -0.96 11.59 -13.74
CA LYS A 156 -1.56 12.67 -12.94
C LYS A 156 -1.06 12.55 -11.51
N VAL A 157 -0.57 13.64 -10.95
CA VAL A 157 -0.20 13.73 -9.53
C VAL A 157 -1.05 14.82 -8.89
N ILE A 158 -1.68 14.49 -7.77
CA ILE A 158 -2.45 15.41 -6.94
C ILE A 158 -1.86 15.34 -5.54
N VAL A 159 -1.56 16.50 -4.96
CA VAL A 159 -1.09 16.64 -3.59
C VAL A 159 -2.15 17.40 -2.81
N LEU A 160 -2.64 16.80 -1.74
CA LEU A 160 -3.63 17.36 -0.83
C LEU A 160 -2.99 17.70 0.52
N ASP A 161 -3.44 18.80 1.13
CA ASP A 161 -3.13 19.15 2.52
C ASP A 161 -3.94 18.28 3.51
N GLU A 162 -3.72 18.47 4.82
CA GLU A 162 -4.47 17.73 5.87
C GLU A 162 -5.98 18.04 5.90
N ASN A 163 -6.41 19.13 5.27
CA ASN A 163 -7.80 19.52 5.15
C ASN A 163 -8.43 19.03 3.83
N ASN A 164 -7.72 18.18 3.08
CA ASN A 164 -8.10 17.68 1.76
C ASN A 164 -8.25 18.77 0.68
N ASN A 165 -7.62 19.93 0.87
CA ASN A 165 -7.52 20.94 -0.19
C ASN A 165 -6.34 20.61 -1.10
N GLU A 166 -6.49 20.90 -2.40
CA GLU A 166 -5.40 20.76 -3.35
C GLU A 166 -4.26 21.74 -3.02
N PHE A 167 -3.11 21.18 -2.65
CA PHE A 167 -1.87 21.90 -2.42
C PHE A 167 -1.08 22.05 -3.73
N HIS A 168 -1.04 21.00 -4.54
CA HIS A 168 -0.36 20.99 -5.84
C HIS A 168 -0.97 19.94 -6.76
N SER A 169 -0.95 20.19 -8.07
CA SER A 169 -1.25 19.17 -9.07
C SER A 169 -0.37 19.33 -10.30
N THR A 170 0.01 18.20 -10.89
CA THR A 170 0.73 18.14 -12.16
C THR A 170 0.21 17.00 -13.03
N THR A 171 0.38 17.15 -14.33
CA THR A 171 0.08 16.10 -15.31
C THR A 171 1.20 16.04 -16.33
N GLY A 172 1.48 14.84 -16.83
CA GLY A 172 2.44 14.66 -17.92
C GLY A 172 2.40 13.26 -18.48
N ILE A 173 3.43 12.92 -19.25
CA ILE A 173 3.53 11.63 -19.94
C ILE A 173 4.90 11.02 -19.61
N THR A 174 4.96 9.71 -19.39
CA THR A 174 6.24 9.03 -19.16
C THR A 174 7.13 9.07 -20.41
N ASN A 175 8.43 9.21 -20.19
CA ASN A 175 9.43 9.25 -21.26
C ASN A 175 9.62 7.87 -21.92
N SER A 176 10.54 7.78 -22.89
CA SER A 176 10.84 6.53 -23.61
C SER A 176 11.37 5.38 -22.75
N LYS A 177 11.64 5.62 -21.47
CA LYS A 177 12.08 4.64 -20.47
C LYS A 177 11.01 4.40 -19.39
N GLY A 178 9.79 4.88 -19.58
CA GLY A 178 8.69 4.75 -18.62
C GLY A 178 8.83 5.59 -17.36
N PHE A 179 9.66 6.64 -17.37
CA PHE A 179 9.83 7.52 -16.21
C PHE A 179 9.07 8.84 -16.36
N PHE A 180 8.53 9.34 -15.25
CA PHE A 180 8.01 10.68 -15.10
C PHE A 180 8.52 11.29 -13.80
N GLU A 181 9.06 12.50 -13.87
CA GLU A 181 9.63 13.22 -12.74
C GLU A 181 8.84 14.51 -12.50
N THR A 182 8.50 14.78 -11.25
CA THR A 182 7.89 16.04 -10.86
C THR A 182 8.37 16.49 -9.50
N GLU A 183 8.27 17.79 -9.29
CA GLU A 183 8.72 18.46 -8.09
C GLU A 183 7.69 19.51 -7.66
N PHE A 184 7.53 19.69 -6.35
CA PHE A 184 6.70 20.76 -5.81
C PHE A 184 7.37 21.44 -4.61
N TYR A 185 7.21 22.76 -4.53
CA TYR A 185 7.88 23.59 -3.54
C TYR A 185 7.07 23.71 -2.25
N ILE A 186 7.71 23.54 -1.10
CA ILE A 186 7.12 23.80 0.22
C ILE A 186 7.39 25.28 0.60
N PRO A 187 6.34 26.12 0.73
CA PRO A 187 6.49 27.54 1.05
C PRO A 187 7.28 27.83 2.32
N GLU A 188 7.73 29.08 2.45
CA GLU A 188 8.28 29.57 3.71
C GLU A 188 7.20 29.56 4.81
N ARG A 189 7.58 29.12 6.03
CA ARG A 189 6.71 29.00 7.20
C ARG A 189 5.50 28.10 6.95
N TYR A 190 5.64 27.11 6.09
CA TYR A 190 4.62 26.07 5.92
C TYR A 190 4.52 25.26 7.21
N PRO A 191 3.32 24.92 7.70
CA PRO A 191 3.16 24.16 8.93
C PRO A 191 3.80 22.77 8.83
N GLN A 192 4.06 22.16 9.97
CA GLN A 192 4.31 20.74 10.04
C GLN A 192 2.98 20.01 9.84
N GLU A 193 2.86 19.26 8.75
CA GLU A 193 1.67 18.52 8.38
C GLU A 193 2.01 17.33 7.48
N THR A 194 1.02 16.49 7.21
CA THR A 194 1.12 15.36 6.31
C THR A 194 0.38 15.65 5.01
N LEU A 195 1.12 15.78 3.92
CA LEU A 195 0.57 15.88 2.58
C LEU A 195 0.23 14.49 2.04
N THR A 196 -0.96 14.35 1.46
CA THR A 196 -1.37 13.13 0.78
C THR A 196 -1.15 13.29 -0.72
N VAL A 197 -0.34 12.42 -1.31
CA VAL A 197 -0.03 12.45 -2.74
C VAL A 197 -0.71 11.28 -3.41
N THR A 198 -1.58 11.54 -4.37
CA THR A 198 -2.20 10.55 -5.25
C THR A 198 -1.55 10.61 -6.62
N ILE A 199 -1.06 9.47 -7.09
CA ILE A 199 -0.46 9.30 -8.41
C ILE A 199 -1.34 8.36 -9.19
N THR A 200 -1.81 8.78 -10.35
CA THR A 200 -2.58 7.96 -11.28
C THR A 200 -1.81 7.85 -12.60
N ALA A 201 -1.63 6.63 -13.07
CA ALA A 201 -1.08 6.30 -14.37
C ALA A 201 -2.18 5.66 -15.22
N GLU A 202 -2.39 6.15 -16.42
CA GLU A 202 -3.48 5.70 -17.30
C GLU A 202 -3.04 5.69 -18.76
N ASP A 203 -3.37 4.62 -19.46
CA ASP A 203 -3.42 4.54 -20.92
C ASP A 203 -4.84 4.18 -21.38
N ASP A 204 -4.99 3.84 -22.67
CA ASP A 204 -6.29 3.56 -23.26
C ASP A 204 -6.98 2.32 -22.64
N ASP A 205 -6.19 1.35 -22.16
CA ASP A 205 -6.67 0.02 -21.77
C ASP A 205 -6.41 -0.31 -20.29
N SER A 206 -5.55 0.45 -19.59
CA SER A 206 -5.02 0.11 -18.28
C SER A 206 -4.90 1.34 -17.37
N THR A 207 -5.06 1.13 -16.06
CA THR A 207 -4.97 2.21 -15.06
C THR A 207 -4.33 1.68 -13.79
N SER A 208 -3.38 2.43 -13.22
CA SER A 208 -2.72 2.13 -11.95
C SER A 208 -2.70 3.37 -11.07
N SER A 209 -2.89 3.20 -9.77
CA SER A 209 -2.87 4.31 -8.81
C SER A 209 -2.06 3.97 -7.58
N LYS A 210 -1.39 4.97 -7.01
CA LYS A 210 -0.62 4.87 -5.79
C LYS A 210 -0.79 6.11 -4.95
N ILE A 211 -1.01 5.91 -3.65
CA ILE A 211 -1.09 6.98 -2.67
C ILE A 211 0.13 6.90 -1.76
N LEU A 212 0.72 8.04 -1.42
CA LEU A 212 1.88 8.16 -0.52
C LEU A 212 1.77 9.41 0.36
N GLN A 213 2.58 9.47 1.42
CA GLN A 213 2.62 10.59 2.36
C GLN A 213 3.94 11.35 2.29
N VAL A 214 3.86 12.68 2.22
CA VAL A 214 5.00 13.57 2.38
C VAL A 214 4.82 14.39 3.65
N PHE A 215 5.77 14.28 4.59
CA PHE A 215 5.73 15.02 5.84
C PHE A 215 6.47 16.35 5.68
N THR A 216 5.75 17.46 5.84
CA THR A 216 6.39 18.76 5.98
C THR A 216 6.87 18.91 7.40
N LEU A 217 8.13 19.32 7.59
CA LEU A 217 8.77 19.40 8.91
C LEU A 217 8.74 20.82 9.51
N GLY A 218 8.04 21.75 8.87
CA GLY A 218 8.07 23.16 9.24
C GLY A 218 9.37 23.87 8.85
N ALA A 219 9.66 24.99 9.50
CA ALA A 219 10.91 25.73 9.29
C ALA A 219 12.13 24.93 9.77
N ILE A 220 13.25 25.05 9.05
CA ILE A 220 14.53 24.53 9.52
C ILE A 220 14.87 25.25 10.83
N PRO A 221 15.19 24.52 11.93
CA PRO A 221 15.61 25.17 13.16
C PRO A 221 16.88 25.98 12.92
N ASP A 222 16.85 27.28 13.21
CA ASP A 222 18.06 28.09 13.22
C ASP A 222 18.99 27.54 14.32
N ASN A 223 20.21 27.15 13.94
CA ASN A 223 21.24 26.53 14.78
C ASN A 223 21.14 26.89 16.28
N GLY A 224 20.79 25.91 17.11
CA GLY A 224 21.03 25.95 18.56
C GLY A 224 19.82 26.10 19.48
N SER A 225 18.60 26.17 18.96
CA SER A 225 17.40 26.13 19.82
C SER A 225 16.74 24.76 19.73
N SER A 226 16.91 23.95 20.77
CA SER A 226 16.06 22.76 20.99
C SER A 226 14.61 23.19 21.25
N PRO A 227 13.62 22.35 20.89
CA PRO A 227 12.21 22.58 21.21
C PRO A 227 11.94 22.65 22.71
#